data_AF-A0A2U8HD00-F1
#
_entry.id   AF-A0A2U8HD00-F1
#
_cell.length_a   1.000
_cell.length_b   1.000
_cell.length_c   1.000
_cell.angle_alpha   90.00
_cell.angle_beta   90.00
_cell.angle_gamma   90.00
#
_symmetry.space_group_name_H-M   'P 1'
#
loop_
_entity.id
_entity.type
_entity.pdbx_description
1 polymer ?
#
loop_
_entity_poly.entity_id
_entity_poly.type
_entity_poly.pdbx_seq_one_letter_code
_entity_poly.pdbx_strand_id
1 'polypeptide(L)' 'MLHSVRESTAENAAFEDVIAMAHEMQGNRAVSELLRLSAALLEHCAYEMARNDGRGQVSRIILISAELERMAREAAAQ' A
#
# COMPACT_ATOMS: atom_id res chain seq x y z
N MET A 1 -6.38 5.91 26.71
CA MET A 1 -7.34 5.78 25.60
C MET A 1 -7.25 6.88 24.54
N LEU A 2 -6.82 8.12 24.86
CA LEU A 2 -6.77 9.21 23.86
C LEU A 2 -5.70 9.04 22.75
N HIS A 3 -4.66 8.23 22.98
CA HIS A 3 -3.61 8.00 21.98
C HIS A 3 -4.07 7.12 20.80
N SER A 4 -4.88 6.08 21.06
CA SER A 4 -5.34 5.12 20.05
C SER A 4 -6.34 5.71 19.05
N VAL A 5 -7.16 6.68 19.48
CA VAL A 5 -8.13 7.36 18.60
C VAL A 5 -7.42 8.30 17.61
N ARG A 6 -6.33 8.94 18.05
CA ARG A 6 -5.56 9.88 17.24
C ARG A 6 -4.75 9.20 16.12
N GLU A 7 -4.19 8.02 16.41
CA GLU A 7 -3.48 7.18 15.42
C GLU A 7 -4.43 6.74 14.30
N SER A 8 -5.58 6.19 14.67
CA SER A 8 -6.59 5.70 13.71
C SER A 8 -7.12 6.80 12.79
N THR A 9 -7.28 8.04 13.29
CA THR A 9 -7.71 9.17 12.44
C THR A 9 -6.64 9.64 11.45
N ALA A 10 -5.36 9.54 11.80
CA ALA A 10 -4.26 9.94 10.93
C ALA A 10 -4.00 8.91 9.83
N GLU A 11 -4.11 7.62 10.16
CA GLU A 11 -4.01 6.51 9.20
C GLU A 11 -5.15 6.57 8.17
N ASN A 12 -6.39 6.83 8.62
CA ASN A 12 -7.52 7.00 7.71
C ASN A 12 -7.34 8.19 6.75
N ALA A 13 -6.76 9.31 7.21
CA ALA A 13 -6.45 10.45 6.35
C ALA A 13 -5.41 10.10 5.27
N ALA A 14 -4.38 9.33 5.62
CA ALA A 14 -3.37 8.88 4.66
C ALA A 14 -3.95 7.92 3.59
N PHE A 15 -4.93 7.09 3.94
CA PHE A 15 -5.65 6.25 2.98
C PHE A 15 -6.50 7.06 2.01
N GLU A 16 -7.22 8.06 2.49
CA GLU A 16 -8.01 8.97 1.64
C GLU A 16 -7.10 9.73 0.66
N ASP A 17 -5.91 10.16 1.08
CA ASP A 17 -4.92 10.79 0.20
C ASP A 17 -4.46 9.84 -0.92
N VAL A 18 -4.22 8.56 -0.61
CA VAL A 18 -3.87 7.54 -1.61
C VAL A 18 -5.00 7.30 -2.61
N ILE A 19 -6.26 7.29 -2.15
CA ILE A 19 -7.44 7.15 -3.01
C ILE A 19 -7.59 8.37 -3.93
N ALA A 20 -7.40 9.58 -3.39
CA ALA A 20 -7.42 10.81 -4.18
C ALA A 20 -6.32 10.80 -5.25
N MET A 21 -5.09 10.43 -4.87
CA MET A 21 -3.98 10.27 -5.82
C MET A 21 -4.31 9.27 -6.92
N ALA A 22 -4.90 8.12 -6.58
CA ALA A 22 -5.29 7.08 -7.53
C ALA A 22 -6.35 7.56 -8.54
N HIS A 23 -7.27 8.42 -8.11
CA HIS A 23 -8.30 9.00 -8.98
C HIS A 23 -7.76 9.99 -10.01
N GLU A 24 -6.64 10.66 -9.72
CA GLU A 24 -6.04 11.65 -10.61
C GLU A 24 -5.08 11.03 -11.64
N MET A 25 -4.74 9.74 -11.51
CA MET A 25 -3.72 9.10 -12.36
C MET A 25 -4.23 8.88 -13.78
N GLN A 26 -3.44 9.31 -14.77
CA GLN A 26 -3.76 9.15 -16.19
C GLN A 26 -2.54 8.79 -17.05
N GLY A 27 -2.78 8.09 -18.16
CA GLY A 27 -1.75 7.71 -19.13
C GLY A 27 -0.88 6.51 -18.70
N ASN A 28 0.09 6.12 -19.53
CA ASN A 28 0.91 4.91 -19.27
C ASN A 28 1.68 4.97 -17.94
N ARG A 29 2.08 6.16 -17.48
CA ARG A 29 2.79 6.31 -16.19
C ARG A 29 1.91 5.98 -14.99
N ALA A 30 0.59 6.12 -15.12
CA ALA A 30 -0.37 5.79 -14.07
C ALA A 30 -0.29 4.33 -13.64
N VAL A 31 0.01 3.42 -14.57
CA VAL A 31 0.09 1.98 -14.27
C VAL A 31 1.23 1.68 -13.31
N SER A 32 2.44 2.16 -13.62
CA SER A 32 3.60 1.99 -12.74
C SER A 32 3.35 2.59 -11.36
N GLU A 33 2.77 3.77 -11.33
CA GLU A 33 2.60 4.56 -10.13
C GLU A 33 1.49 3.99 -9.23
N LEU A 34 0.42 3.44 -9.82
CA LEU A 34 -0.65 2.71 -9.11
C LEU A 34 -0.14 1.38 -8.53
N LEU A 35 0.73 0.67 -9.27
CA LEU A 35 1.37 -0.56 -8.78
C LEU A 35 2.24 -0.28 -7.56
N ARG A 36 2.99 0.84 -7.53
CA ARG A 36 3.76 1.25 -6.34
C ARG A 36 2.87 1.59 -5.15
N LEU A 37 1.81 2.37 -5.36
CA LEU A 37 0.86 2.70 -4.28
C LEU A 37 0.25 1.42 -3.69
N SER A 38 -0.14 0.48 -4.55
CA SER A 38 -0.69 -0.81 -4.13
C SER A 38 0.33 -1.64 -3.33
N ALA A 39 1.61 -1.64 -3.73
CA ALA A 39 2.68 -2.32 -2.98
C ALA A 39 2.84 -1.75 -1.56
N ALA A 40 2.85 -0.42 -1.44
CA ALA A 40 2.97 0.27 -0.15
C ALA A 40 1.78 -0.02 0.78
N LEU A 41 0.56 -0.04 0.24
CA LEU A 41 -0.64 -0.40 1.02
C LEU A 41 -0.57 -1.85 1.54
N LEU A 42 -0.13 -2.78 0.70
CA LEU A 42 0.03 -4.18 1.11
C LEU A 42 1.13 -4.36 2.16
N GLU A 43 2.24 -3.62 2.06
CA GLU A 43 3.28 -3.64 3.09
C GLU A 43 2.76 -3.14 4.44
N HIS A 44 1.98 -2.05 4.44
CA HIS A 44 1.33 -1.55 5.64
C HIS A 44 0.34 -2.58 6.23
N CYS A 45 -0.48 -3.22 5.40
CA CYS A 45 -1.36 -4.32 5.84
C CYS A 45 -0.57 -5.49 6.44
N ALA A 46 0.56 -5.87 5.83
CA ALA A 46 1.43 -6.93 6.35
C ALA A 46 2.01 -6.56 7.73
N TYR A 47 2.43 -5.30 7.90
CA TYR A 47 2.93 -4.78 9.17
C TYR A 47 1.85 -4.86 10.27
N GLU A 48 0.63 -4.38 10.00
CA GLU A 48 -0.48 -4.42 10.96
C GLU A 48 -0.92 -5.86 11.30
N MET A 49 -0.88 -6.76 10.32
CA MET A 49 -1.16 -8.18 10.56
C MET A 49 -0.08 -8.87 11.38
N ALA A 50 1.19 -8.55 11.15
CA ALA A 50 2.31 -9.05 11.94
C ALA A 50 2.24 -8.55 13.39
N ARG A 51 1.81 -7.30 13.59
CA ARG A 51 1.60 -6.68 14.89
C ARG A 51 0.46 -7.32 15.69
N ASN A 52 -0.57 -7.83 15.03
CA ASN A 52 -1.77 -8.43 15.66
C ASN A 52 -1.74 -9.99 15.73
N ASP A 53 -0.56 -10.61 15.71
CA ASP A 53 -0.33 -12.08 15.74
C ASP A 53 -0.95 -12.89 14.57
N GLY A 54 -1.34 -12.22 13.48
CA GLY A 54 -1.84 -12.82 12.23
C GLY A 54 -0.73 -13.39 11.34
N ARG A 55 0.17 -14.22 11.87
CA ARG A 55 1.45 -14.60 11.21
C ARG A 55 1.32 -15.39 9.92
N GLY A 56 0.22 -16.10 9.70
CA GLY A 56 0.07 -17.03 8.57
C GLY A 56 -0.05 -16.37 7.19
N GLN A 57 -0.47 -15.11 7.13
CA GLN A 57 -0.72 -14.40 5.86
C GLN A 57 0.29 -13.29 5.55
N VAL A 58 1.07 -12.85 6.54
CA VAL A 58 2.05 -11.75 6.42
C VAL A 58 3.07 -12.03 5.32
N SER A 59 3.71 -13.20 5.32
CA SER A 59 4.73 -13.53 4.32
C SER A 59 4.18 -13.51 2.89
N ARG A 60 2.93 -13.94 2.70
CA ARG A 60 2.28 -13.92 1.38
C ARG A 60 2.03 -12.49 0.92
N ILE A 61 1.61 -11.60 1.81
CA ILE A 61 1.36 -10.20 1.49
C ILE A 61 2.66 -9.48 1.14
N ILE A 62 3.75 -9.73 1.87
CA ILE A 62 5.08 -9.19 1.57
C ILE A 62 5.54 -9.62 0.16
N LEU A 63 5.35 -10.90 -0.20
CA LEU A 63 5.71 -11.39 -1.53
C LEU A 63 4.89 -10.73 -2.64
N ILE A 64 3.59 -10.51 -2.42
CA ILE A 64 2.73 -9.80 -3.38
C ILE A 64 3.16 -8.34 -3.50
N SER A 65 3.45 -7.65 -2.40
CA SER A 65 3.95 -6.28 -2.41
C SER A 65 5.24 -6.15 -3.22
N ALA A 66 6.22 -7.02 -2.98
CA ALA A 66 7.48 -7.04 -3.73
C ALA A 66 7.29 -7.30 -5.23
N GLU A 67 6.34 -8.16 -5.58
CA GLU A 67 5.99 -8.42 -6.98
C GLU A 67 5.34 -7.20 -7.66
N LEU A 68 4.46 -6.49 -6.97
CA LEU A 68 3.88 -5.24 -7.48
C LEU A 68 4.95 -4.18 -7.71
N GLU A 69 5.95 -4.06 -6.83
CA GLU A 69 7.08 -3.17 -7.08
C GLU A 69 7.90 -3.57 -8.31
N ARG A 70 8.11 -4.88 -8.52
CA ARG A 70 8.81 -5.38 -9.71
C ARG A 70 8.04 -5.00 -10.97
N MET A 71 6.73 -5.25 -10.99
CA MET A 71 5.85 -4.88 -12.10
C MET A 71 5.85 -3.35 -12.32
N ALA A 72 5.88 -2.56 -11.25
CA ALA A 72 5.94 -1.10 -11.35
C ALA A 72 7.22 -0.63 -12.04
N ARG A 73 8.37 -1.22 -11.70
CA ARG A 73 9.66 -0.92 -12.35
C ARG A 73 9.64 -1.28 -13.83
N GLU A 74 9.02 -2.40 -14.18
CA GLU A 74 8.87 -2.84 -15.57
C GLU A 74 7.95 -1.92 -16.37
N ALA A 75 6.81 -1.52 -15.79
CA ALA A 75 5.88 -0.59 -16.42
C ALA A 75 6.46 0.82 -16.62
N ALA A 76 7.38 1.26 -15.75
CA ALA A 76 8.09 2.54 -15.91
C ALA A 76 9.18 2.51 -17.01
N ALA A 77 9.63 1.33 -17.41
CA ALA A 77 10.68 1.15 -18.41
C ALA A 77 10.15 1.04 -19.85
N GLN A 78 8.82 1.04 -20.03
CA GLN A 78 8.11 1.00 -21.32
C GLN A 78 7.75 2.41 -21.80
#